data_AF-A0A2M7N0U9-F1
#
_entry.id   AF-A0A2M7N0U9-F1
#
_cell.length_a   1.000
_cell.length_b   1.000
_cell.length_c   1.000
_cell.angle_alpha   90.00
_cell.angle_beta   90.00
_cell.angle_gamma   90.00
#
_symmetry.space_group_name_H-M   'P 1'
#
loop_
_entity.id
_entity.type
_entity.pdbx_description
1 polymer ?
#
loop_
_entity_poly.entity_id
_entity_poly.type
_entity_poly.pdbx_seq_one_letter_code
_entity_poly.pdbx_strand_id
1 'polypeptide(L)'
;MKWIVEIINKEPYKITCKWNDNHINTVDLYSFILEKSKNVDNSYSQLINKDRFLQVKCDGSTLYWENGIKYQDIDGTLKPGPLDIAPELLYEMSIK
;
A
#
# COMPACT_ATOMS: atom_id res chain seq x y z
N MET A 1 2.78 6.45 17.34
CA MET A 1 2.89 5.65 16.10
C MET A 1 1.49 5.38 15.60
N LYS A 2 1.27 5.50 14.29
CA LYS A 2 -0.02 5.22 13.65
C LYS A 2 0.07 3.90 12.90
N TRP A 3 -0.98 3.09 12.98
CA TRP A 3 -1.08 1.85 12.22
C TRP A 3 -2.54 1.54 11.90
N ILE A 4 -2.72 0.75 10.85
CA ILE A 4 -4.04 0.35 10.34
C ILE A 4 -4.46 -0.95 11.02
N VAL A 5 -5.67 -0.96 11.57
CA VAL A 5 -6.26 -2.14 12.20
C VAL A 5 -6.92 -3.02 11.14
N GLU A 6 -7.70 -2.41 10.24
CA GLU A 6 -8.44 -3.13 9.21
C GLU A 6 -8.81 -2.22 8.02
N ILE A 7 -9.06 -2.85 6.88
CA ILE A 7 -9.65 -2.21 5.70
C ILE A 7 -11.18 -2.30 5.82
N ILE A 8 -11.84 -1.15 5.73
CA ILE A 8 -13.30 -1.03 5.77
C ILE A 8 -13.89 -1.09 4.36
N ASN A 9 -13.26 -0.40 3.40
CA ASN A 9 -13.71 -0.37 2.01
C ASN A 9 -12.54 -0.25 1.03
N LYS A 10 -12.73 -0.75 -0.20
CA LYS A 10 -11.75 -0.68 -1.30
C LYS A 10 -12.42 -0.16 -2.56
N GLU A 11 -11.90 0.93 -3.08
CA GLU A 11 -12.24 1.49 -4.39
C GLU A 11 -10.94 1.68 -5.19
N PRO A 12 -10.99 1.78 -6.53
CA PRO A 12 -9.80 2.10 -7.30
C PRO A 12 -9.10 3.35 -6.76
N TYR A 13 -7.85 3.16 -6.31
CA TYR A 13 -6.96 4.16 -5.71
C TYR A 13 -7.37 4.74 -4.36
N LYS A 14 -8.50 4.32 -3.78
CA LYS A 14 -9.00 4.82 -2.50
C LYS A 14 -9.28 3.68 -1.54
N ILE A 15 -8.62 3.69 -0.38
CA ILE A 15 -8.81 2.67 0.65
C ILE A 15 -9.30 3.34 1.93
N THR A 16 -10.47 2.95 2.41
CA THR A 16 -10.98 3.37 3.72
C THR A 16 -10.49 2.41 4.79
N CYS A 17 -9.79 2.94 5.79
CA CYS A 17 -9.13 2.16 6.83
C CYS A 17 -9.58 2.61 8.21
N LYS A 18 -9.66 1.66 9.15
CA LYS A 18 -9.76 1.95 10.58
C LYS A 18 -8.37 1.98 11.19
N TRP A 19 -8.07 3.04 11.93
CA TRP A 19 -6.80 3.27 12.60
C TRP A 19 -6.85 2.81 14.05
N ASN A 20 -5.66 2.67 14.65
CA ASN A 20 -5.47 2.22 16.02
C ASN A 20 -6.12 3.08 17.12
N ASP A 21 -6.52 4.31 16.81
CA ASP A 21 -7.27 5.20 17.69
C ASP A 21 -8.78 5.29 17.34
N ASN A 22 -9.28 4.33 16.58
CA ASN A 22 -10.66 4.23 16.08
C ASN A 22 -11.09 5.29 15.07
N HIS A 23 -10.20 6.18 14.62
CA HIS A 23 -10.50 7.02 13.46
C HIS A 23 -10.67 6.15 12.21
N ILE A 24 -11.57 6.58 11.32
CA ILE A 24 -11.80 5.96 10.02
C ILE A 24 -11.53 7.03 8.98
N ASN A 25 -10.45 6.85 8.22
CA ASN A 25 -10.05 7.79 7.17
C ASN A 25 -9.93 7.05 5.83
N THR A 26 -10.21 7.77 4.75
CA THR A 26 -9.94 7.29 3.39
C THR A 26 -8.59 7.81 2.94
N VAL A 27 -7.73 6.91 2.48
CA VAL A 27 -6.44 7.25 1.85
C VAL A 27 -6.65 7.26 0.34
N ASP A 28 -6.46 8.42 -0.29
CA ASP A 28 -6.38 8.54 -1.76
C ASP A 28 -4.92 8.40 -2.21
N LEU A 29 -4.63 7.28 -2.88
CA LEU A 29 -3.30 6.91 -3.34
C LEU A 29 -3.07 7.28 -4.82
N TYR A 30 -4.04 7.88 -5.51
CA TYR A 30 -3.95 8.09 -6.96
C TYR A 30 -2.72 8.93 -7.35
N SER A 31 -2.56 10.10 -6.73
CA SER A 31 -1.43 10.99 -7.02
C SER A 31 -0.08 10.37 -6.65
N PHE A 32 -0.02 9.64 -5.54
CA PHE A 32 1.18 8.91 -5.12
C PHE A 32 1.58 7.85 -6.14
N ILE A 33 0.63 7.01 -6.56
CA ILE A 33 0.86 5.94 -7.55
C ILE A 33 1.23 6.55 -8.90
N LEU A 34 0.51 7.59 -9.35
CA LEU A 34 0.78 8.26 -10.61
C LEU A 34 2.21 8.81 -10.64
N GLU A 35 2.65 9.47 -9.58
CA GLU A 35 4.02 9.99 -9.48
C GLU A 35 5.06 8.87 -9.52
N LYS A 36 4.86 7.79 -8.75
CA LYS A 36 5.79 6.65 -8.75
C LYS A 36 5.82 5.91 -10.07
N SER A 37 4.70 5.84 -10.79
CA SER A 37 4.58 5.18 -12.08
C SER A 37 5.35 5.87 -13.22
N LYS A 38 5.78 7.12 -13.04
CA LYS A 38 6.65 7.81 -14.01
C LYS A 38 7.99 7.10 -14.20
N ASN A 39 8.45 6.35 -13.20
CA ASN A 39 9.58 5.43 -13.32
C ASN A 39 9.04 3.99 -13.35
N VAL A 40 9.16 3.32 -14.50
CA VAL A 40 8.64 1.96 -14.69
C VAL A 40 9.31 0.94 -13.75
N ASP A 41 10.57 1.16 -13.38
CA ASP A 41 11.32 0.28 -12.47
C ASP A 41 10.91 0.45 -11.00
N ASN A 42 10.12 1.49 -10.68
CA ASN A 42 9.59 1.65 -9.35
C ASN A 42 8.48 0.62 -9.08
N SER A 43 8.59 -0.15 -7.99
CA SER A 43 7.63 -1.21 -7.68
C SER A 43 6.18 -0.72 -7.55
N TYR A 44 5.93 0.53 -7.16
CA TYR A 44 4.56 1.07 -7.10
C TYR A 44 3.93 1.30 -8.48
N SER A 45 4.70 1.29 -9.57
CA SER A 45 4.18 1.44 -10.94
C SER A 45 3.13 0.38 -11.28
N GLN A 46 3.26 -0.83 -10.72
CA GLN A 46 2.30 -1.93 -10.91
C GLN A 46 0.89 -1.59 -10.40
N LEU A 47 0.77 -0.67 -9.44
CA LEU A 47 -0.49 -0.30 -8.81
C LEU A 47 -1.32 0.66 -9.69
N ILE A 48 -0.80 1.11 -10.84
CA ILE A 48 -1.60 1.81 -11.85
C ILE A 48 -2.67 0.89 -12.47
N ASN A 49 -2.45 -0.42 -12.42
CA ASN A 49 -3.47 -1.38 -12.79
C ASN A 49 -4.49 -1.49 -11.63
N LYS A 50 -5.76 -1.16 -11.91
CA LYS A 50 -6.83 -1.12 -10.90
C LYS A 50 -7.08 -2.48 -10.26
N ASP A 51 -7.07 -3.56 -11.05
CA ASP A 51 -7.30 -4.91 -10.53
C ASP A 51 -6.18 -5.31 -9.57
N ARG A 52 -4.94 -4.95 -9.91
CA ARG A 52 -3.79 -5.12 -9.02
C ARG A 52 -3.92 -4.28 -7.76
N PHE A 53 -4.32 -3.01 -7.89
CA PHE A 53 -4.54 -2.14 -6.73
C PHE A 53 -5.58 -2.72 -5.75
N LEU A 54 -6.68 -3.27 -6.26
CA LEU A 54 -7.75 -3.82 -5.43
C LEU A 54 -7.36 -5.11 -4.67
N GLN A 55 -6.24 -5.75 -5.03
CA GLN A 55 -5.67 -6.87 -4.29
C GLN A 55 -5.02 -6.47 -2.95
N VAL A 56 -5.04 -5.18 -2.58
CA VAL A 56 -4.49 -4.69 -1.31
C VAL A 56 -5.02 -5.49 -0.12
N LYS A 57 -4.14 -5.75 0.83
CA LYS A 57 -4.41 -6.43 2.11
C LYS A 57 -3.93 -5.56 3.26
N CYS A 58 -4.37 -5.92 4.46
CA CYS A 58 -3.91 -5.34 5.72
C CYS A 58 -3.54 -6.47 6.66
N ASP A 59 -2.41 -6.34 7.35
CA ASP A 59 -1.88 -7.33 8.29
C ASP A 59 -2.09 -6.92 9.76
N GLY A 60 -2.89 -5.88 10.00
CA GLY A 60 -3.08 -5.26 11.31
C GLY A 60 -1.99 -4.24 11.67
N SER A 61 -1.14 -3.89 10.69
CA SER A 61 -0.16 -2.80 10.80
C SER A 61 -0.24 -1.82 9.63
N THR A 62 -0.29 -2.31 8.39
CA THR A 62 -0.23 -1.47 7.19
C THR A 62 -0.97 -2.05 5.99
N LEU A 63 -1.08 -1.26 4.92
CA LEU A 63 -1.52 -1.72 3.60
C LEU A 63 -0.37 -2.33 2.81
N TYR A 64 -0.61 -3.50 2.24
CA TYR A 64 0.37 -4.20 1.40
C TYR A 64 -0.26 -4.93 0.23
N TRP A 65 0.57 -5.22 -0.78
CA TRP A 65 0.26 -6.05 -1.94
C TRP A 65 1.23 -7.21 -2.01
N GLU A 66 0.72 -8.43 -2.00
CA GLU A 66 1.55 -9.65 -2.12
C GLU A 66 2.28 -9.70 -3.45
N ASN A 67 3.52 -10.21 -3.46
CA ASN A 67 4.35 -10.33 -4.66
C ASN A 67 4.60 -9.00 -5.38
N GLY A 68 4.70 -7.91 -4.62
CA GLY A 68 4.91 -6.57 -5.17
C GLY A 68 6.38 -6.20 -5.38
N ILE A 69 7.31 -6.86 -4.71
CA ILE A 69 8.76 -6.66 -4.89
C ILE A 69 9.47 -7.99 -5.08
N LYS A 70 10.71 -7.93 -5.55
CA LYS A 70 11.65 -9.06 -5.51
C LYS A 70 12.84 -8.63 -4.67
N TYR A 71 13.29 -9.50 -3.78
CA TYR A 71 14.49 -9.28 -2.98
C TYR A 71 15.41 -10.49 -3.08
N GLN A 72 16.70 -10.26 -2.88
CA GLN A 72 17.69 -11.32 -2.79
C GLN A 72 17.80 -11.76 -1.33
N ASP A 73 17.55 -13.03 -1.08
CA ASP A 73 17.71 -13.63 0.25
C ASP A 73 19.20 -13.88 0.56
N ILE A 74 19.52 -14.23 1.80
CA ILE A 74 20.89 -14.45 2.29
C ILE A 74 21.61 -15.55 1.49
N ASP A 75 20.86 -16.53 0.99
CA ASP A 75 21.36 -17.62 0.15
C ASP A 75 21.58 -17.23 -1.33
N GLY A 76 21.31 -15.97 -1.69
CA GLY A 76 21.42 -15.44 -3.04
C GLY A 76 20.19 -15.66 -3.92
N THR A 77 19.15 -16.36 -3.44
CA THR A 77 17.92 -16.64 -4.18
C THR A 77 17.04 -15.39 -4.26
N LEU A 78 16.46 -15.12 -5.44
CA LEU A 78 15.44 -14.09 -5.59
C LEU A 78 14.08 -14.61 -5.12
N LYS A 79 13.49 -13.94 -4.12
CA LYS A 79 12.17 -14.27 -3.56
C LYS A 79 11.19 -13.11 -3.75
N PRO A 80 9.89 -13.40 -3.95
CA PRO A 80 8.87 -12.37 -3.97
C PRO A 80 8.62 -11.86 -2.55
N GLY A 81 8.45 -10.55 -2.41
CA GLY A 81 8.09 -9.89 -1.16
C GLY A 81 6.81 -9.06 -1.30
N PRO A 82 6.16 -8.72 -0.17
CA PRO A 82 5.08 -7.74 -0.19
C PRO A 82 5.62 -6.36 -0.57
N LEU A 83 4.81 -5.60 -1.31
CA LEU A 83 4.98 -4.16 -1.44
C LEU A 83 4.06 -3.49 -0.42
N ASP A 84 4.61 -2.81 0.56
CA ASP A 84 3.88 -2.10 1.59
C ASP A 84 4.16 -0.59 1.53
N ILE A 85 3.23 0.21 2.06
CA ILE A 85 3.43 1.65 2.25
C ILE A 85 3.50 1.89 3.76
N ALA A 86 4.49 2.65 4.24
CA ALA A 86 4.60 2.94 5.67
C ALA A 86 3.30 3.56 6.22
N PRO A 87 2.78 3.09 7.37
CA PRO A 87 1.49 3.53 7.89
C PRO A 87 1.48 5.02 8.27
N GLU A 88 2.62 5.60 8.64
CA GLU A 88 2.76 7.04 8.88
C GLU A 88 2.50 7.86 7.61
N LEU A 89 3.03 7.40 6.46
CA LEU A 89 2.82 8.05 5.17
C LEU A 89 1.36 7.94 4.74
N LEU A 90 0.76 6.77 4.92
CA LEU A 90 -0.68 6.56 4.69
C LEU A 90 -1.53 7.49 5.56
N TYR A 91 -1.15 7.67 6.83
CA TYR A 91 -1.90 8.53 7.75
C TYR A 91 -1.82 9.98 7.32
N GLU A 92 -0.62 10.47 6.97
CA GLU A 92 -0.41 11.82 6.46
C GLU A 92 -1.24 12.12 5.21
N MET A 93 -1.36 11.15 4.29
CA MET A 93 -2.20 11.26 3.09
C MET A 93 -3.70 11.25 3.40
N SER A 94 -4.11 10.68 4.53
CA SER A 94 -5.52 10.52 4.90
C SER A 94 -6.16 11.75 5.57
N ILE A 95 -5.34 12.70 6.01
CA ILE A 95 -5.75 13.90 6.75
C ILE A 95 -5.57 15.20 5.94
N LYS A 96 -5.12 15.09 4.69
CA LYS A 96 -5.00 16.19 3.72
C LYS A 96 -6.27 16.27 2.88
#